data_AF-A0A9X4NSQ3-F1
#
_entry.id   AF-A0A9X4NSQ3-F1
#
_cell.length_a   1.000
_cell.length_b   1.000
_cell.length_c   1.000
_cell.angle_alpha   90.00
_cell.angle_beta   90.00
_cell.angle_gamma   90.00
#
_symmetry.space_group_name_H-M   'P 1'
#
loop_
_entity.id
_entity.type
_entity.pdbx_description
1 polymer ?
#
loop_
_entity_poly.entity_id
_entity_poly.type
_entity_poly.pdbx_seq_one_letter_code
_entity_poly.pdbx_strand_id
1 'polypeptide(L)'
;MTRIVLHIDRLVLRGFDRADQTGIAEGLREELGRLLATPQAAQALMAQHSVPRLKVAALRIAPGAQATAVGEQTAQGIVRGMRS
;
A
#
# COMPACT_ATOMS: atom_id res chain seq x y z
N MET A 1 13.23 13.67 13.21
CA MET A 1 12.90 13.16 11.87
C MET A 1 12.41 11.73 12.01
N THR A 2 11.19 11.44 11.61
CA THR A 2 10.63 10.09 11.71
C THR A 2 11.06 9.30 10.48
N ARG A 3 11.96 8.32 10.65
CA ARG A 3 12.40 7.44 9.56
C ARG A 3 11.43 6.28 9.45
N ILE A 4 10.87 6.08 8.27
CA ILE A 4 10.00 4.93 7.98
C ILE A 4 10.81 3.95 7.15
N VAL A 5 10.86 2.69 7.63
CA VAL A 5 11.47 1.58 6.91
C VAL A 5 10.34 0.64 6.53
N LEU A 6 10.04 0.58 5.23
CA LEU A 6 8.98 -0.25 4.69
C LEU A 6 9.55 -1.58 4.20
N HIS A 7 9.07 -2.67 4.79
CA HIS A 7 9.35 -4.03 4.33
C HIS A 7 8.05 -4.68 3.85
N ILE A 8 8.11 -5.27 2.66
CA ILE A 8 7.03 -6.09 2.11
C ILE A 8 7.61 -7.50 1.96
N ASP A 9 7.38 -8.35 2.96
CA ASP A 9 7.95 -9.71 2.97
C ASP A 9 7.35 -10.60 1.88
N ARG A 10 6.07 -10.36 1.56
CA ARG A 10 5.36 -11.11 0.53
C ARG A 10 4.25 -10.28 -0.08
N LEU A 11 4.23 -10.21 -1.41
CA LEU A 11 3.14 -9.66 -2.19
C LEU A 11 2.47 -10.78 -3.01
N VAL A 12 1.24 -11.14 -2.65
CA VAL A 12 0.45 -12.16 -3.36
C VAL A 12 -0.56 -11.48 -4.28
N LEU A 13 -0.34 -11.56 -5.58
CA LEU A 13 -1.21 -10.98 -6.61
C LEU A 13 -1.99 -12.09 -7.29
N ARG A 14 -3.30 -12.17 -7.02
CA ARG A 14 -4.19 -13.16 -7.67
C ARG A 14 -4.91 -12.50 -8.83
N GLY A 15 -4.88 -13.13 -10.00
CA GLY A 15 -5.53 -12.61 -11.21
C GLY A 15 -4.75 -11.51 -11.94
N PHE A 16 -3.50 -11.24 -11.54
CA PHE A 16 -2.58 -10.36 -12.26
C PHE A 16 -1.56 -11.20 -13.01
N ASP A 17 -1.11 -10.69 -14.16
CA ASP A 17 -0.02 -11.31 -14.89
C ASP A 17 1.30 -11.13 -14.12
N ARG A 18 2.22 -12.08 -14.29
CA ARG A 18 3.55 -12.03 -13.66
C ARG A 18 4.35 -10.83 -14.16
N ALA A 19 4.11 -10.39 -15.40
CA ALA A 19 4.74 -9.21 -15.98
C ALA A 19 4.40 -7.92 -15.20
N ASP A 20 3.19 -7.83 -14.65
CA ASP A 20 2.73 -6.64 -13.91
C ASP A 20 3.23 -6.61 -12.46
N GLN A 21 3.74 -7.74 -11.95
CA GLN A 21 4.10 -7.88 -10.54
C GLN A 21 5.11 -6.82 -10.09
N THR A 22 6.15 -6.57 -10.88
CA THR A 22 7.18 -5.59 -10.55
C THR A 22 6.60 -4.18 -10.51
N GLY A 23 5.81 -3.78 -11.52
CA GLY A 23 5.20 -2.46 -11.57
C GLY A 23 4.22 -2.22 -10.41
N ILE A 24 3.42 -3.23 -10.06
CA ILE A 24 2.52 -3.16 -8.90
C ILE A 24 3.31 -3.01 -7.60
N ALA A 25 4.38 -3.79 -7.42
CA ALA A 25 5.22 -3.71 -6.23
C ALA A 25 5.93 -2.35 -6.09
N GLU A 26 6.42 -1.81 -7.20
CA GLU A 26 7.07 -0.50 -7.24
C GLU A 26 6.09 0.62 -6.89
N GLY A 27 4.95 0.70 -7.59
CA GLY A 27 3.93 1.72 -7.31
C GLY A 27 3.39 1.63 -5.87
N LEU A 28 3.21 0.42 -5.35
CA LEU A 28 2.81 0.19 -3.96
C LEU A 28 3.86 0.73 -2.98
N ARG A 29 5.14 0.41 -3.19
CA ARG A 29 6.23 0.81 -2.29
C ARG A 29 6.45 2.32 -2.28
N GLU A 30 6.48 2.93 -3.46
CA GLU A 30 6.70 4.38 -3.61
C GLU A 30 5.55 5.17 -2.99
N GLU A 31 4.32 4.78 -3.29
CA GLU A 31 3.14 5.47 -2.77
C GLU A 31 2.99 5.28 -1.25
N LEU A 32 3.26 4.09 -0.70
CA LEU A 32 3.30 3.91 0.75
C LEU A 32 4.38 4.77 1.39
N GLY A 33 5.57 4.84 0.80
CA GLY A 33 6.64 5.73 1.26
C GLY A 33 6.20 7.18 1.32
N ARG A 34 5.56 7.67 0.25
CA ARG A 34 5.05 9.05 0.15
C ARG A 34 3.94 9.34 1.16
N LEU A 35 2.95 8.45 1.29
CA LEU A 35 1.79 8.65 2.17
C LEU A 35 2.19 8.57 3.65
N LEU A 36 3.05 7.63 4.00
CA LEU A 36 3.49 7.42 5.37
C LEU A 36 4.51 8.46 5.82
N ALA A 37 5.26 9.10 4.91
CA ALA A 37 6.20 10.18 5.24
C ALA A 37 5.54 11.43 5.85
N THR A 38 4.21 11.50 5.92
CA THR A 38 3.50 12.58 6.60
C THR A 38 3.47 12.37 8.12
N PRO A 39 3.66 13.42 8.94
CA PRO A 39 3.61 13.29 10.40
C PRO A 39 2.32 12.66 10.92
N GLN A 40 1.19 12.98 10.30
CA GLN A 40 -0.13 12.46 10.68
C GLN A 40 -0.26 10.96 10.39
N ALA A 41 0.25 10.49 9.24
CA ALA A 41 0.23 9.07 8.93
C ALA A 41 1.20 8.27 9.81
N ALA A 42 2.38 8.83 10.11
CA ALA A 42 3.32 8.22 11.04
C ALA A 42 2.72 8.08 12.44
N GLN A 43 2.02 9.11 12.94
CA GLN A 43 1.31 9.05 14.21
C GLN A 43 0.20 7.99 14.22
N ALA A 44 -0.60 7.90 13.15
CA ALA A 44 -1.61 6.85 13.03
C ALA A 44 -0.99 5.45 13.03
N LEU A 45 0.13 5.26 12.31
CA LEU A 45 0.87 4.01 12.28
C LEU A 45 1.48 3.66 13.65
N MET A 46 1.94 4.66 14.43
CA MET A 46 2.46 4.42 15.79
C MET A 46 1.34 4.10 16.80
N ALA A 47 0.15 4.67 16.61
CA ALA A 47 -1.03 4.41 17.45
C ALA A 47 -1.61 3.02 17.17
N GLN A 48 -1.53 2.55 15.93
CA GLN A 48 -1.75 1.15 15.61
C GLN A 48 -0.53 0.35 16.07
N HIS A 49 -0.65 -0.36 17.18
CA HIS A 49 0.39 -1.31 17.62
C HIS A 49 0.53 -2.46 16.58
N SER A 50 0.81 -3.69 17.01
CA SER A 50 0.80 -4.82 16.10
C SER A 50 -0.63 -5.12 15.61
N VAL A 51 -0.93 -4.81 14.34
CA VAL A 51 -2.21 -5.14 13.70
C VAL A 51 -2.07 -6.50 13.01
N PRO A 52 -2.71 -7.58 13.51
CA PRO A 52 -2.55 -8.91 12.94
C PRO A 52 -3.19 -9.03 11.55
N ARG A 53 -4.19 -8.20 11.25
CA ARG A 53 -4.86 -8.17 9.96
C ARG A 53 -5.49 -6.81 9.71
N LEU A 54 -5.14 -6.19 8.60
CA LEU A 54 -5.80 -4.99 8.10
C LEU A 54 -6.69 -5.35 6.91
N LYS A 55 -8.01 -5.17 7.05
CA LYS A 55 -8.94 -5.35 5.92
C LYS A 55 -9.14 -4.01 5.24
N VAL A 56 -8.74 -3.92 3.98
CA VAL A 56 -9.01 -2.74 3.14
C VAL A 56 -10.36 -2.91 2.43
N ALA A 57 -11.03 -1.79 2.16
CA ALA A 57 -12.22 -1.78 1.32
C ALA A 57 -11.90 -2.26 -0.10
N ALA A 58 -12.92 -2.72 -0.83
CA ALA A 58 -12.76 -3.16 -2.20
C ALA A 58 -12.15 -2.03 -3.07
N LEU A 59 -11.07 -2.37 -3.78
CA LEU A 59 -10.41 -1.46 -4.72
C LEU A 59 -11.06 -1.63 -6.09
N ARG A 60 -11.40 -0.50 -6.74
CA ARG A 60 -11.89 -0.50 -8.11
C ARG A 60 -10.72 -0.23 -9.04
N ILE A 61 -10.27 -1.29 -9.71
CA ILE A 61 -9.19 -1.22 -10.69
C ILE A 61 -9.82 -1.11 -12.07
N ALA A 62 -9.44 -0.09 -12.84
CA ALA A 62 -9.91 0.06 -14.20
C ALA A 62 -9.34 -1.06 -15.10
N PRO A 63 -10.10 -1.55 -16.09
CA PRO A 63 -9.56 -2.46 -17.09
C PRO A 63 -8.37 -1.83 -17.81
N GLY A 64 -7.26 -2.56 -17.93
CA GLY A 64 -6.04 -2.05 -18.56
C GLY A 64 -5.31 -0.96 -17.76
N ALA A 65 -5.62 -0.80 -16.47
CA ALA A 65 -4.85 0.09 -15.60
C ALA A 65 -3.37 -0.31 -15.61
N GLN A 66 -2.48 0.69 -15.60
CA GLN A 66 -1.05 0.44 -15.48
C GLN A 66 -0.75 -0.26 -14.15
N ALA A 67 0.19 -1.19 -14.18
CA ALA A 67 0.64 -1.95 -13.02
C ALA A 67 1.00 -1.05 -11.82
N THR A 68 1.73 0.04 -12.06
CA THR A 68 2.10 1.03 -11.05
C THR A 68 0.87 1.69 -10.41
N ALA A 69 -0.10 2.12 -11.21
CA ALA A 69 -1.34 2.72 -10.74
C ALA A 69 -2.16 1.76 -9.86
N VAL A 70 -2.14 0.46 -10.14
CA VAL A 70 -2.76 -0.56 -9.27
C VAL A 70 -2.06 -0.59 -7.90
N GLY A 71 -0.73 -0.55 -7.88
CA GLY A 71 0.07 -0.45 -6.67
C GLY A 71 -0.26 0.80 -5.84
N GLU A 72 -0.33 1.95 -6.49
CA GLU A 72 -0.67 3.23 -5.86
C GLU A 72 -2.07 3.21 -5.23
N GLN A 73 -3.08 2.76 -5.97
CA GLN A 73 -4.45 2.65 -5.45
C GLN A 73 -4.53 1.70 -4.24
N THR A 74 -3.73 0.64 -4.26
CA THR A 74 -3.62 -0.31 -3.15
C THR A 74 -3.01 0.34 -1.91
N ALA A 75 -1.91 1.10 -2.07
CA ALA A 75 -1.29 1.86 -0.99
C ALA A 75 -2.27 2.83 -0.32
N GLN A 76 -3.04 3.57 -1.13
CA GLN A 76 -4.06 4.49 -0.64
C GLN A 76 -5.17 3.75 0.13
N GLY A 77 -5.57 2.56 -0.34
CA GLY A 77 -6.50 1.69 0.37
C GLY A 77 -6.01 1.25 1.75
N ILE A 78 -4.73 0.88 1.84
CA ILE A 78 -4.06 0.49 3.10
C ILE A 78 -4.06 1.65 4.08
N VAL A 79 -3.58 2.84 3.67
CA VAL A 79 -3.52 4.01 4.55
C VAL A 79 -4.91 4.46 4.99
N ARG A 80 -5.94 4.33 4.14
CA ARG A 80 -7.33 4.56 4.54
C ARG A 80 -7.81 3.54 5.58
N GLY A 81 -7.52 2.26 5.39
CA GLY A 81 -7.87 1.21 6.36
C GLY A 81 -7.20 1.39 7.72
N MET A 82 -5.99 1.99 7.76
CA MET A 82 -5.33 2.33 9.02
C MET A 82 -5.99 3.49 9.78
N ARG A 83 -6.88 4.27 9.13
CA ARG A 83 -7.56 5.41 9.76
C ARG A 83 -8.99 5.09 10.17
N SER A 84 -9.53 3.94 9.75
CA SER A 84 -10.88 3.47 10.12
C SER A 84 -10.85 2.67 11.42
#